data_AF-A0A2R5L3P1-F1
#
_entry.id   AF-A0A2R5L3P1-F1
#
_cell.length_a   1.000
_cell.length_b   1.000
_cell.length_c   1.000
_cell.angle_alpha   90.00
_cell.angle_beta   90.00
_cell.angle_gamma   90.00
#
_symmetry.space_group_name_H-M   'P 1'
#
loop_
_entity.id
_entity.type
_entity.pdbx_description
1 polymer ?
#
loop_
_entity_poly.entity_id
_entity_poly.type
_entity_poly.pdbx_seq_one_letter_code
_entity_poly.pdbx_strand_id
1 'polypeptide(L)'
;LLGAKVTPVTSGTSTLKDATNEAIRQWVQRVEDTFYVIGSVVGPHPYPTIVRDFQKIIGEETKKQILKAENKLPNAIIACVGGGSNAMGMFYDFIGDESVKLYGVEAAGLGISSGKHAA
;
A
#
# COMPACT_ATOMS: atom_id res chain seq x y z
N LEU A 1 -10.32 19.54 -11.95
CA LEU A 1 -9.48 18.34 -12.19
C LEU A 1 -8.19 18.80 -12.84
N LEU A 2 -7.04 18.33 -12.36
CA LEU A 2 -5.69 18.77 -12.75
C LEU A 2 -5.29 18.41 -14.21
N GLY A 3 -6.25 18.23 -15.12
CA GLY A 3 -6.03 17.87 -16.53
C GLY A 3 -6.07 16.37 -16.86
N ALA A 4 -6.22 15.48 -15.86
CA ALA A 4 -6.26 14.03 -16.10
C ALA A 4 -7.58 13.55 -16.75
N LYS A 5 -7.46 12.60 -17.69
CA LYS A 5 -8.61 11.86 -18.25
C LYS A 5 -9.02 10.74 -17.28
N VAL A 6 -10.31 10.69 -16.93
CA VAL A 6 -10.88 9.63 -16.08
C VAL A 6 -11.65 8.65 -16.97
N THR A 7 -11.28 7.37 -16.93
CA THR A 7 -11.95 6.30 -17.68
C THR A 7 -12.64 5.35 -16.69
N PRO A 8 -13.99 5.27 -16.67
CA PRO A 8 -14.69 4.34 -15.80
C PRO A 8 -14.49 2.89 -16.25
N VAL A 9 -14.37 1.98 -15.28
CA VAL A 9 -14.32 0.52 -15.52
C VAL A 9 -15.61 -0.10 -15.01
N THR A 10 -16.40 -0.63 -15.93
CA THR A 10 -17.71 -1.24 -15.64
C THR A 10 -17.70 -2.77 -15.71
N SER A 11 -16.53 -3.36 -15.93
CA SER A 11 -16.33 -4.81 -15.94
C SER A 11 -16.20 -5.36 -14.51
N GLY A 12 -16.50 -6.66 -14.34
CA GLY A 12 -16.31 -7.36 -13.07
C GLY A 12 -17.19 -6.79 -11.96
N THR A 13 -16.58 -6.53 -10.81
CA THR A 13 -17.26 -5.93 -9.64
C THR A 13 -17.32 -4.41 -9.70
N SER A 14 -16.70 -3.79 -10.72
CA SER A 14 -16.54 -2.34 -10.84
C SER A 14 -15.84 -1.71 -9.64
N THR A 15 -14.81 -2.39 -9.11
CA THR A 15 -14.03 -1.92 -7.95
C THR A 15 -12.54 -1.73 -8.30
N LEU A 16 -11.72 -1.43 -7.29
CA LEU A 16 -10.28 -1.19 -7.44
C LEU A 16 -9.53 -2.32 -8.15
N LYS A 17 -9.91 -3.58 -7.89
CA LYS A 17 -9.30 -4.75 -8.55
C LYS A 17 -9.49 -4.69 -10.06
N ASP A 18 -10.71 -4.39 -10.49
CA ASP A 18 -11.06 -4.33 -11.92
C ASP A 18 -10.36 -3.15 -12.60
N ALA A 19 -10.31 -1.99 -11.93
CA ALA A 19 -9.56 -0.82 -12.40
C ALA A 19 -8.05 -1.11 -12.57
N THR A 20 -7.45 -1.82 -11.62
CA THR A 20 -6.03 -2.21 -11.67
C THR A 20 -5.75 -3.17 -12.82
N ASN A 21 -6.65 -4.14 -13.06
CA ASN A 21 -6.52 -5.09 -14.17
C ASN A 21 -6.61 -4.38 -15.54
N GLU A 22 -7.57 -3.48 -15.71
CA GLU A 22 -7.69 -2.72 -16.96
C GLU A 22 -6.52 -1.77 -17.15
N ALA A 23 -6.01 -1.14 -16.09
CA ALA A 23 -4.81 -0.29 -16.18
C ALA A 23 -3.57 -1.07 -16.66
N ILE A 24 -3.34 -2.28 -16.16
CA ILE A 24 -2.24 -3.15 -16.61
C ILE A 24 -2.44 -3.55 -18.07
N ARG A 25 -3.66 -3.91 -18.49
CA ARG A 25 -3.96 -4.25 -19.90
C ARG A 25 -3.67 -3.08 -20.83
N GLN A 26 -4.11 -1.88 -20.45
CA GLN A 26 -3.83 -0.66 -21.22
C GLN A 26 -2.34 -0.36 -21.29
N TRP A 27 -1.61 -0.53 -20.19
CA TRP A 27 -0.17 -0.34 -20.17
C TRP A 27 0.56 -1.31 -21.10
N VAL A 28 0.20 -2.60 -21.11
CA VAL A 28 0.81 -3.60 -22.00
C VAL A 28 0.62 -3.21 -23.48
N GLN A 29 -0.51 -2.61 -23.85
CA GLN A 29 -0.77 -2.15 -25.22
C GLN A 29 -0.01 -0.87 -25.61
N ARG A 30 0.54 -0.14 -24.63
CA ARG A 30 1.14 1.19 -24.79
C ARG A 30 2.50 1.33 -24.09
N VAL A 31 3.23 0.22 -23.97
CA VAL A 31 4.47 0.16 -23.17
C VAL A 31 5.55 1.13 -23.66
N GLU A 32 5.53 1.51 -24.94
CA GLU A 32 6.51 2.39 -25.57
C GLU A 32 6.37 3.87 -25.16
N ASP A 33 5.14 4.31 -24.86
CA ASP A 33 4.83 5.73 -24.63
C ASP A 33 4.14 6.00 -23.29
N THR A 34 3.88 4.95 -22.50
CA THR A 34 3.12 5.04 -21.26
C THR A 34 3.86 4.37 -20.11
N PHE A 35 4.12 5.14 -19.05
CA PHE A 35 4.60 4.59 -17.78
C PHE A 35 3.42 4.29 -16.86
N TYR A 36 3.36 3.06 -16.33
CA TYR A 36 2.33 2.68 -15.38
C TYR A 36 2.71 3.03 -13.95
N VAL A 37 2.03 4.04 -13.40
CA VAL A 37 2.19 4.45 -12.00
C VAL A 37 1.30 3.59 -11.11
N ILE A 38 1.87 2.51 -10.56
CA ILE A 38 1.15 1.67 -9.60
C ILE A 38 1.01 2.38 -8.25
N GLY A 39 -0.15 2.24 -7.61
CA GLY A 39 -0.47 2.98 -6.39
C GLY A 39 -0.14 2.28 -5.08
N SER A 40 0.35 1.03 -5.10
CA SER A 40 0.61 0.28 -3.86
C SER A 40 1.73 -0.76 -4.01
N VAL A 41 2.10 -1.44 -2.91
CA VAL A 41 3.16 -2.47 -2.88
C VAL A 41 2.66 -3.82 -3.41
N VAL A 42 2.01 -3.77 -4.58
CA VAL A 42 1.42 -4.91 -5.27
C VAL A 42 2.00 -5.02 -6.68
N GLY A 43 1.57 -6.04 -7.42
CA GLY A 43 2.01 -6.25 -8.80
C GLY A 43 3.39 -6.90 -8.92
N PRO A 44 3.90 -7.02 -10.15
CA PRO A 44 5.16 -7.72 -10.40
C PRO A 44 6.36 -6.88 -9.97
N HIS A 45 7.49 -7.54 -9.72
CA HIS A 45 8.77 -6.85 -9.63
C HIS A 45 8.98 -5.96 -10.89
N PRO A 46 9.50 -4.72 -10.74
CA PRO A 46 10.09 -4.11 -9.54
C PRO A 46 9.14 -3.28 -8.67
N TYR A 47 7.84 -3.27 -8.96
CA TYR A 47 6.90 -2.33 -8.34
C TYR A 47 6.80 -2.40 -6.81
N PRO A 48 6.69 -3.59 -6.17
CA PRO A 48 6.65 -3.65 -4.71
C PRO A 48 7.87 -3.02 -4.04
N THR A 49 9.07 -3.23 -4.61
CA THR A 49 10.33 -2.64 -4.13
C THR A 49 10.32 -1.13 -4.28
N ILE A 50 9.97 -0.62 -5.47
CA ILE A 50 9.92 0.81 -5.76
C ILE A 50 8.96 1.53 -4.81
N VAL A 51 7.72 1.02 -4.68
CA VAL A 51 6.70 1.68 -3.86
C VAL A 51 7.07 1.64 -2.38
N ARG A 52 7.61 0.51 -1.88
CA ARG A 52 8.16 0.45 -0.53
C ARG A 52 9.23 1.50 -0.32
N ASP A 53 10.20 1.59 -1.22
CA ASP A 53 11.35 2.49 -1.08
C ASP A 53 10.95 3.97 -1.13
N PHE A 54 9.92 4.32 -1.90
CA PHE A 54 9.35 5.66 -1.88
C PHE A 54 8.51 5.94 -0.64
N GLN A 55 7.96 4.92 0.03
CA GLN A 55 7.15 5.07 1.24
C GLN A 55 7.94 4.91 2.55
N LYS A 56 9.16 4.33 2.51
CA LYS A 56 9.96 4.05 3.73
C LYS A 56 10.27 5.29 4.58
N ILE A 57 10.23 6.48 3.97
CA ILE A 57 10.41 7.74 4.67
C ILE A 57 9.46 7.88 5.88
N ILE A 58 8.28 7.26 5.81
CA ILE A 58 7.33 7.22 6.92
C ILE A 58 7.95 6.55 8.15
N GLY A 59 8.54 5.35 7.99
CA GLY A 59 9.23 4.63 9.06
C GLY A 59 10.45 5.38 9.57
N GLU A 60 11.26 5.92 8.66
CA GLU A 60 12.50 6.65 8.98
C GLU A 60 12.21 7.88 9.85
N GLU A 61 11.20 8.67 9.48
CA GLU A 61 10.75 9.83 10.25
C GLU A 61 10.13 9.42 11.58
N THR A 62 9.26 8.41 11.58
CA THR A 62 8.61 7.92 12.80
C THR A 62 9.63 7.47 13.84
N LYS A 63 10.65 6.71 13.42
CA LYS A 63 11.73 6.26 14.31
C LYS A 63 12.50 7.43 14.91
N LYS A 64 12.85 8.44 14.10
CA LYS A 64 13.53 9.66 14.60
C LYS A 64 12.65 10.42 15.58
N GLN A 65 11.37 10.57 15.27
CA GLN A 65 10.41 11.34 16.07
C GLN A 65 10.13 10.66 17.41
N ILE A 66 9.89 9.35 17.43
CA ILE A 66 9.56 8.62 18.66
C ILE A 66 10.76 8.54 19.61
N LEU A 67 11.98 8.36 19.09
CA LEU A 67 13.20 8.41 19.90
C LEU A 67 13.42 9.81 20.49
N LYS A 68 13.13 10.87 19.73
CA LYS A 68 13.22 12.24 20.24
C LYS A 68 12.18 12.53 21.33
N ALA A 69 10.96 12.03 21.18
CA ALA A 69 9.86 12.30 22.10
C ALA A 69 9.92 11.45 23.38
N GLU A 70 10.23 10.16 23.24
CA GLU A 70 10.06 9.15 24.29
C GLU A 70 11.38 8.49 24.71
N ASN A 71 12.48 8.76 24.00
CA ASN A 71 13.80 8.15 24.22
C ASN A 71 13.77 6.60 24.24
N LYS A 72 12.83 6.00 23.52
CA LYS A 72 12.68 4.56 23.34
C LYS A 72 11.89 4.25 22.07
N LEU A 73 11.99 3.01 21.60
CA LEU A 73 11.15 2.50 20.51
C LEU A 73 9.70 2.28 20.98
N PRO A 74 8.71 2.34 20.08
CA PRO A 74 7.32 2.05 20.42
C PRO A 74 7.16 0.55 20.73
N ASN A 75 6.21 0.21 21.60
CA ASN A 75 5.88 -1.21 21.85
C ASN A 75 5.21 -1.87 20.64
N ALA A 76 4.49 -1.07 19.85
CA ALA A 76 3.77 -1.55 18.68
C ALA A 76 3.60 -0.43 17.64
N ILE A 77 3.50 -0.84 16.38
CA ILE A 77 3.15 0.00 15.23
C ILE A 77 1.95 -0.64 14.55
N ILE A 78 0.99 0.20 14.16
CA ILE A 78 -0.28 -0.24 13.57
C ILE A 78 -0.50 0.52 12.28
N ALA A 79 -0.84 -0.18 11.20
CA ALA A 79 -1.15 0.44 9.92
C ALA A 79 -2.23 -0.37 9.17
N CYS A 80 -3.04 0.31 8.37
CA CYS A 80 -4.07 -0.38 7.58
C CYS A 80 -3.47 -1.06 6.34
N VAL A 81 -4.02 -2.21 5.97
CA VAL A 81 -3.55 -3.03 4.87
C VAL A 81 -4.68 -3.23 3.87
N GLY A 82 -4.63 -2.45 2.79
CA GLY A 82 -5.29 -2.78 1.53
C GLY A 82 -4.23 -3.36 0.58
N GLY A 83 -3.72 -2.54 -0.33
CA GLY A 83 -2.51 -2.89 -1.10
C GLY A 83 -1.20 -2.83 -0.30
N GLY A 84 -1.23 -2.26 0.91
CA GLY A 84 -0.13 -2.33 1.89
C GLY A 84 0.95 -1.25 1.83
N SER A 85 0.87 -0.25 0.94
CA SER A 85 1.99 0.70 0.75
C SER A 85 2.30 1.57 1.96
N ASN A 86 1.29 2.12 2.62
CA ASN A 86 1.46 2.89 3.86
C ASN A 86 2.04 2.01 4.98
N ALA A 87 1.52 0.79 5.13
CA ALA A 87 1.95 -0.15 6.15
C ALA A 87 3.39 -0.58 5.95
N MET A 88 3.76 -0.94 4.72
CA MET A 88 5.13 -1.33 4.41
C MET A 88 6.11 -0.16 4.58
N GLY A 89 5.72 1.06 4.17
CA GLY A 89 6.53 2.27 4.40
C GLY A 89 6.77 2.56 5.88
N MET A 90 5.75 2.34 6.72
CA MET A 90 5.85 2.48 8.17
C MET A 90 6.67 1.36 8.81
N PHE A 91 6.46 0.11 8.40
CA PHE A 91 7.05 -1.07 9.03
C PHE A 91 8.51 -1.28 8.66
N TYR A 92 8.93 -0.87 7.46
CA TYR A 92 10.21 -1.28 6.87
C TYR A 92 11.41 -1.07 7.80
N ASP A 93 11.53 0.11 8.41
CA ASP A 93 12.65 0.42 9.30
C ASP A 93 12.59 -0.29 10.64
N PHE A 94 11.43 -0.84 11.02
CA PHE A 94 11.22 -1.54 12.30
C PHE A 94 11.24 -3.06 12.18
N ILE A 95 11.38 -3.63 10.97
CA ILE A 95 11.40 -5.09 10.75
C ILE A 95 12.51 -5.77 11.57
N GLY A 96 13.65 -5.12 11.74
CA GLY A 96 14.79 -5.63 12.52
C GLY A 96 14.68 -5.41 14.02
N ASP A 97 13.70 -4.64 14.51
CA ASP A 97 13.55 -4.32 15.92
C ASP A 97 12.58 -5.28 16.60
N GLU A 98 13.08 -6.44 17.06
CA GLU A 98 12.24 -7.52 17.63
C GLU A 98 11.35 -7.10 18.83
N SER A 99 11.73 -6.02 19.52
CA SER A 99 10.94 -5.44 20.61
C SER A 99 9.66 -4.70 20.16
N VAL A 100 9.54 -4.39 18.87
CA VAL A 100 8.45 -3.61 18.27
C VAL A 100 7.48 -4.54 17.56
N LYS A 101 6.24 -4.60 18.04
CA LYS A 101 5.19 -5.42 17.40
C LYS A 101 4.61 -4.70 16.19
N LEU A 102 4.49 -5.40 15.05
CA LEU A 102 3.96 -4.81 13.82
C LEU A 102 2.57 -5.39 13.53
N TYR A 103 1.54 -4.55 13.52
CA TYR A 103 0.15 -4.95 13.32
C TYR A 103 -0.43 -4.35 12.02
N GLY A 104 -0.68 -5.21 11.04
CA GLY A 104 -1.47 -4.89 9.85
C GLY A 104 -2.97 -5.05 10.12
N VAL A 105 -3.77 -4.07 9.72
CA VAL A 105 -5.23 -4.08 9.92
C VAL A 105 -5.97 -4.07 8.58
N GLU A 106 -6.68 -5.15 8.26
CA GLU A 106 -7.45 -5.31 7.03
C GLU A 106 -8.93 -4.97 7.22
N ALA A 107 -9.64 -4.68 6.12
CA ALA A 107 -11.05 -4.32 6.16
C ALA A 107 -11.96 -5.55 6.32
N ALA A 108 -12.58 -5.70 7.49
CA ALA A 108 -13.47 -6.83 7.79
C ALA A 108 -14.82 -6.83 7.02
N GLY A 109 -15.13 -5.78 6.26
CA GLY A 109 -16.39 -5.65 5.52
C GLY A 109 -17.62 -5.73 6.45
N LEU A 110 -18.58 -6.60 6.13
CA LEU A 110 -19.76 -6.85 6.97
C LEU A 110 -19.50 -7.84 8.12
N GLY A 111 -18.21 -8.10 8.41
CA GLY A 111 -17.75 -9.05 9.40
C GLY A 111 -17.23 -10.33 8.75
N ILE A 112 -16.10 -10.85 9.26
CA ILE A 112 -15.44 -12.06 8.72
C ILE A 112 -16.40 -13.25 8.70
N SER A 113 -17.21 -13.42 9.74
CA SER A 113 -18.20 -14.49 9.86
C SER A 113 -19.29 -14.46 8.77
N SER A 114 -19.53 -13.30 8.15
CA SER A 114 -20.52 -13.16 7.08
C SER A 114 -20.04 -13.67 5.72
N GLY A 115 -18.73 -13.97 5.58
CA GLY A 115 -18.10 -14.27 4.29
C GLY A 115 -18.03 -13.07 3.33
N LYS A 116 -18.56 -11.90 3.72
CA LYS A 116 -18.54 -10.65 2.95
C LYS A 116 -17.50 -9.69 3.54
N HIS A 117 -16.24 -10.13 3.56
CA HIS A 117 -15.12 -9.25 3.92
C HIS A 117 -14.72 -8.34 2.75
N ALA A 118 -13.98 -7.27 3.06
CA ALA A 118 -13.50 -6.28 2.10
C ALA A 118 -11.97 -6.29 1.94
N ALA A 119 -11.31 -7.29 2.53
CA ALA A 119 -9.94 -7.69 2.24
C ALA A 119 -9.90 -8.49 0.93
#